data_AF-A0A061SGG9-F1
#
_entry.id   AF-A0A061SGG9-F1
#
_cell.length_a   1.000
_cell.length_b   1.000
_cell.length_c   1.000
_cell.angle_alpha   90.00
_cell.angle_beta   90.00
_cell.angle_gamma   90.00
#
_symmetry.space_group_name_H-M   'P 1'
#
loop_
_entity.id
_entity.type
_entity.pdbx_description
1 polymer ?
#
loop_
_entity_poly.entity_id
_entity_poly.type
_entity_poly.pdbx_seq_one_letter_code
_entity_poly.pdbx_strand_id
1 'polypeptide(L)'
;MQTVELSNISKLKVTHRRICCSLFLQQLVYYNIFYSIFWSFTKSWLICSRYYYDLSVRDPDEVRTIMMVFFFVSEPLRLWSGFAGNLYENVPLLAFFWILTLFPSTLSSLYLLLAQKQKTPIDTAIQLVMTVFVLLEILYTPVATWRMLRLQRVQFYLHDLVRALEGHR
;
A
#
# COMPACT_ATOMS: atom_id res chain seq x y z
N MET A 1 -7.91 -40.33 27.39
CA MET A 1 -7.34 -40.57 26.04
C MET A 1 -7.70 -39.46 25.06
N GLN A 2 -8.98 -39.09 24.90
CA GLN A 2 -9.42 -37.96 24.05
C GLN A 2 -8.88 -36.56 24.40
N THR A 3 -8.54 -36.29 25.66
CA THR A 3 -7.98 -34.99 26.09
C THR A 3 -6.54 -34.77 25.62
N VAL A 4 -5.76 -35.85 25.51
CA VAL A 4 -4.39 -35.82 25.01
C VAL A 4 -4.37 -35.56 23.51
N GLU A 5 -5.28 -36.19 22.74
CA GLU A 5 -5.42 -35.94 21.30
C GLU A 5 -5.85 -34.50 21.01
N LEU A 6 -6.80 -33.94 21.75
CA LEU A 6 -7.22 -32.55 21.59
C LEU A 6 -6.10 -31.56 21.94
N SER A 7 -5.30 -31.85 22.97
CA SER A 7 -4.11 -31.03 23.30
C SER A 7 -3.04 -31.09 22.19
N ASN A 8 -2.92 -32.23 21.51
CA ASN A 8 -2.00 -32.38 20.39
C ASN A 8 -2.54 -31.68 19.14
N ILE A 9 -3.85 -31.76 18.88
CA ILE A 9 -4.52 -31.02 17.78
C ILE A 9 -4.42 -29.52 17.99
N SER A 10 -4.60 -29.02 19.22
CA SER A 10 -4.48 -27.58 19.52
C SER A 10 -3.03 -27.09 19.39
N LYS A 11 -2.04 -27.88 19.86
CA LYS A 11 -0.61 -27.58 19.64
C LYS A 11 -0.23 -27.60 18.16
N LEU A 12 -0.69 -28.59 17.38
CA LEU A 12 -0.53 -28.63 15.92
C LEU A 12 -1.18 -27.41 15.23
N LYS A 13 -2.32 -26.92 15.74
CA LYS A 13 -3.02 -25.73 15.22
C LYS A 13 -2.21 -24.44 15.40
N VAL A 14 -1.44 -24.32 16.50
CA VAL A 14 -0.56 -23.16 16.76
C VAL A 14 0.72 -23.25 15.94
N THR A 15 1.31 -24.44 15.79
CA THR A 15 2.57 -24.64 15.05
C THR A 15 2.41 -24.51 13.53
N HIS A 16 1.20 -24.68 12.97
CA HIS A 16 0.97 -24.69 11.52
C HIS A 16 0.04 -23.55 11.01
N ARG A 17 0.08 -22.35 11.64
CA ARG A 17 -0.62 -21.16 11.12
C ARG A 17 0.01 -20.72 9.80
N ARG A 18 -0.72 -20.84 8.69
CA ARG A 18 -0.25 -20.31 7.39
C ARG A 18 -0.16 -18.79 7.44
N ILE A 19 1.04 -18.26 7.18
CA ILE A 19 1.26 -16.82 7.02
C ILE A 19 0.54 -16.35 5.75
N CYS A 20 -0.28 -15.32 5.91
CA CYS A 20 -1.13 -14.75 4.88
C CYS A 20 -0.44 -13.59 4.15
N CYS A 21 0.59 -12.99 4.75
CA CYS A 21 1.37 -11.88 4.20
C CYS A 21 1.89 -12.18 2.80
N SER A 22 1.78 -11.20 1.89
CA SER A 22 2.33 -11.30 0.55
C SER A 22 3.76 -10.75 0.52
N LEU A 23 4.76 -11.61 0.27
CA LEU A 23 6.16 -11.17 0.19
C LEU A 23 6.37 -10.15 -0.93
N PHE A 24 5.79 -10.39 -2.09
CA PHE A 24 5.93 -9.49 -3.25
C PHE A 24 5.38 -8.10 -2.96
N LEU A 25 4.17 -8.02 -2.37
CA LEU A 25 3.59 -6.73 -1.98
C LEU A 25 4.44 -6.03 -0.91
N GLN A 26 5.00 -6.79 0.04
CA GLN A 26 5.88 -6.25 1.07
C GLN A 26 7.14 -5.61 0.45
N GLN A 27 7.78 -6.29 -0.50
CA GLN A 27 8.95 -5.77 -1.19
C GLN A 27 8.62 -4.51 -1.98
N LEU A 28 7.47 -4.50 -2.67
CA LEU A 28 7.02 -3.36 -3.44
C LEU A 28 6.83 -2.11 -2.57
N VAL A 29 6.09 -2.23 -1.47
CA VAL A 29 5.88 -1.13 -0.51
C VAL A 29 7.19 -0.72 0.16
N TYR A 30 8.04 -1.68 0.52
CA TYR A 30 9.33 -1.40 1.15
C TYR A 30 10.22 -0.52 0.26
N TYR A 31 10.41 -0.88 -1.01
CA TYR A 31 11.18 -0.06 -1.93
C TYR A 31 10.50 1.27 -2.26
N ASN A 32 9.16 1.27 -2.32
CA ASN A 32 8.41 2.50 -2.53
C ASN A 32 8.61 3.51 -1.39
N ILE A 33 8.75 3.08 -0.12
CA ILE A 33 9.06 3.98 1.00
C ILE A 33 10.34 4.80 0.73
N PHE A 34 11.45 4.14 0.38
CA PHE A 34 12.71 4.83 0.10
C PHE A 34 12.61 5.68 -1.16
N TYR A 35 11.98 5.14 -2.21
CA TYR A 35 11.79 5.86 -3.46
C TYR A 35 10.94 7.11 -3.27
N SER A 36 9.90 7.04 -2.46
CA SER A 36 8.97 8.13 -2.19
C SER A 36 9.64 9.28 -1.43
N ILE A 37 10.56 8.99 -0.52
CA ILE A 37 11.41 10.01 0.13
C ILE A 37 12.29 10.70 -0.92
N PHE A 38 13.02 9.93 -1.73
CA PHE A 38 13.88 10.48 -2.79
C PHE A 38 13.09 11.31 -3.82
N TRP A 39 11.96 10.78 -4.28
CA TRP A 39 11.05 11.42 -5.21
C TRP A 39 10.54 12.75 -4.62
N SER A 40 10.13 12.75 -3.36
CA SER A 40 9.62 13.92 -2.64
C SER A 40 10.64 15.03 -2.56
N PHE A 41 11.87 14.74 -2.15
CA PHE A 41 12.93 15.74 -2.11
C PHE A 41 13.24 16.30 -3.49
N THR A 42 13.34 15.44 -4.50
CA THR A 42 13.69 15.88 -5.86
C THR A 42 12.59 16.74 -6.48
N LYS A 43 11.32 16.34 -6.29
CA LYS A 43 10.16 17.08 -6.79
C LYS A 43 9.98 18.42 -6.08
N SER A 44 10.15 18.47 -4.76
CA SER A 44 10.15 19.73 -4.01
C SER A 44 11.27 20.66 -4.49
N TRP A 45 12.49 20.14 -4.68
CA TRP A 45 13.60 20.92 -5.22
C TRP A 45 13.32 21.48 -6.62
N LEU A 46 12.78 20.65 -7.51
CA LEU A 46 12.40 21.07 -8.87
C LEU A 46 11.35 22.17 -8.85
N ILE A 47 10.32 22.07 -7.99
CA ILE A 47 9.32 23.13 -7.87
C ILE A 47 9.90 24.40 -7.24
N CYS A 48 10.66 24.29 -6.15
CA CYS A 48 11.28 25.44 -5.49
C CYS A 48 12.21 26.21 -6.43
N SER A 49 13.05 25.50 -7.20
CA SER A 49 13.93 26.14 -8.18
C SER A 49 13.15 26.86 -9.29
N ARG A 50 12.03 26.29 -9.75
CA ARG A 50 11.15 26.92 -10.74
C ARG A 50 10.52 28.22 -10.22
N TYR A 51 10.01 28.21 -8.98
CA TYR A 51 9.48 29.43 -8.33
C TYR A 51 10.56 30.47 -8.03
N TYR A 52 11.79 30.03 -7.74
CA TYR A 52 12.88 30.95 -7.43
C TYR A 52 13.43 31.67 -8.67
N TYR A 53 13.55 30.97 -9.81
CA TYR A 53 14.24 31.49 -11.00
C TYR A 53 13.33 32.07 -12.09
N ASP A 54 12.12 31.54 -12.32
CA ASP A 54 11.45 31.78 -13.61
C ASP A 54 9.91 31.82 -13.57
N LEU A 55 9.28 31.43 -12.46
CA LEU A 55 7.82 31.52 -12.29
C LEU A 55 7.43 32.74 -11.45
N SER A 56 6.92 33.75 -12.17
CA SER A 56 6.07 34.81 -11.61
C SER A 56 4.94 34.21 -10.77
N VAL A 57 4.38 35.00 -9.82
CA VAL A 57 3.23 34.67 -8.94
C VAL A 57 1.99 34.10 -9.67
N ARG A 58 2.01 34.07 -11.00
CA ARG A 58 0.99 33.50 -11.89
C ARG A 58 1.52 32.22 -12.56
N ASP A 59 1.62 31.12 -11.82
CA ASP A 59 1.96 29.81 -12.40
C ASP A 59 0.78 29.35 -13.29
N PRO A 60 0.97 29.09 -14.59
CA PRO A 60 -0.11 28.60 -15.45
C PRO A 60 -0.55 27.16 -15.14
N ASP A 61 0.07 26.50 -14.15
CA ASP A 61 -0.18 25.12 -13.73
C ASP A 61 -0.31 24.95 -12.20
N GLU A 62 -1.29 25.65 -11.60
CA GLU A 62 -1.62 25.50 -10.17
C GLU A 62 -2.06 24.07 -9.78
N VAL A 63 -2.58 23.31 -10.74
CA VAL A 63 -3.02 21.92 -10.52
C VAL A 63 -1.84 21.03 -10.11
N ARG A 64 -0.63 21.28 -10.62
CA ARG A 64 0.60 20.58 -10.18
C ARG A 64 0.81 20.71 -8.68
N THR A 65 0.70 21.92 -8.14
CA THR A 65 0.91 22.20 -6.72
C THR A 65 -0.17 21.51 -5.89
N ILE A 66 -1.43 21.56 -6.32
CA ILE A 66 -2.54 20.85 -5.67
C ILE A 66 -2.27 19.34 -5.63
N MET A 67 -1.90 18.73 -6.75
CA MET A 67 -1.60 17.29 -6.82
C MET A 67 -0.40 16.90 -5.95
N MET A 68 0.62 17.75 -5.86
CA MET A 68 1.72 17.51 -4.92
C MET A 68 1.25 17.54 -3.46
N VAL A 69 0.43 18.50 -3.07
CA VAL A 69 -0.12 18.56 -1.70
C VAL A 69 -0.94 17.31 -1.39
N PHE A 70 -1.81 16.88 -2.32
CA PHE A 70 -2.56 15.63 -2.19
C PHE A 70 -1.62 14.43 -2.01
N PHE A 71 -0.55 14.35 -2.79
CA PHE A 71 0.46 13.32 -2.64
C PHE A 71 1.13 13.38 -1.26
N PHE A 72 1.67 14.53 -0.84
CA PHE A 72 2.37 14.69 0.44
C PHE A 72 1.53 14.33 1.67
N VAL A 73 0.23 14.64 1.65
CA VAL A 73 -0.68 14.32 2.76
C VAL A 73 -1.05 12.83 2.76
N SER A 74 -1.33 12.26 1.60
CA SER A 74 -1.84 10.88 1.50
C SER A 74 -0.73 9.83 1.55
N GLU A 75 0.45 10.13 1.03
CA GLU A 75 1.52 9.17 0.79
C GLU A 75 2.07 8.52 2.06
N PRO A 76 2.33 9.25 3.18
CA PRO A 76 2.75 8.62 4.43
C PRO A 76 1.71 7.66 4.99
N LEU A 77 0.43 8.04 4.94
CA LEU A 77 -0.69 7.21 5.39
C LEU A 77 -0.85 5.97 4.51
N ARG A 78 -0.68 6.13 3.20
CA ARG A 78 -0.74 5.05 2.21
C ARG A 78 0.38 4.05 2.47
N LEU A 79 1.64 4.49 2.46
CA LEU A 79 2.78 3.58 2.65
C LEU A 79 2.74 2.88 4.01
N TRP A 80 2.37 3.60 5.08
CA TRP A 80 2.20 3.00 6.40
C TRP A 80 1.11 1.93 6.41
N SER A 81 -0.07 2.22 5.87
CA SER A 81 -1.19 1.26 5.85
C SER A 81 -0.91 0.06 4.97
N GLY A 82 -0.17 0.22 3.86
CA GLY A 82 0.27 -0.90 3.02
C GLY A 82 1.28 -1.80 3.74
N PHE A 83 2.27 -1.20 4.39
CA PHE A 83 3.31 -1.92 5.13
C PHE A 83 2.72 -2.64 6.34
N ALA A 84 2.00 -1.92 7.20
CA ALA A 84 1.39 -2.47 8.40
C ALA A 84 0.25 -3.44 8.07
N GLY A 85 -0.58 -3.11 7.07
CA GLY A 85 -1.68 -3.96 6.64
C GLY A 85 -1.22 -5.31 6.11
N ASN A 86 -0.17 -5.33 5.29
CA ASN A 86 0.37 -6.58 4.78
C ASN A 86 1.11 -7.40 5.86
N LEU A 87 1.91 -6.74 6.71
CA LEU A 87 2.72 -7.42 7.74
C LEU A 87 1.88 -7.97 8.90
N TYR A 88 0.89 -7.20 9.35
CA TYR A 88 -0.02 -7.59 10.43
C TYR A 88 -1.27 -8.35 9.93
N GLU A 89 -1.32 -8.70 8.65
CA GLU A 89 -2.44 -9.40 8.02
C GLU A 89 -3.79 -8.69 8.24
N ASN A 90 -3.76 -7.36 8.27
CA ASN A 90 -4.90 -6.52 8.58
C ASN A 90 -5.60 -6.08 7.29
N VAL A 91 -6.67 -6.80 6.96
CA VAL A 91 -7.49 -6.57 5.75
C VAL A 91 -8.05 -5.14 5.69
N PRO A 92 -8.66 -4.57 6.76
CA PRO A 92 -9.08 -3.17 6.77
C PRO A 92 -7.96 -2.18 6.40
N LEU A 93 -6.74 -2.35 6.94
CA LEU A 93 -5.61 -1.48 6.60
C LEU A 93 -5.18 -1.64 5.13
N LEU A 94 -5.19 -2.85 4.58
CA LEU A 94 -4.93 -3.06 3.15
C LEU A 94 -6.01 -2.47 2.25
N ALA A 95 -7.27 -2.48 2.68
CA ALA A 95 -8.33 -1.80 1.95
C ALA A 95 -8.12 -0.27 1.95
N PHE A 96 -7.74 0.30 3.09
CA PHE A 96 -7.39 1.72 3.20
C PHE A 96 -6.19 2.08 2.32
N PHE A 97 -5.13 1.27 2.36
CA PHE A 97 -3.97 1.37 1.47
C PHE A 97 -4.38 1.37 -0.01
N TRP A 98 -5.26 0.45 -0.40
CA TRP A 98 -5.70 0.32 -1.79
C TRP A 98 -6.51 1.53 -2.25
N ILE A 99 -7.41 2.04 -1.41
CA ILE A 99 -8.19 3.27 -1.68
C ILE A 99 -7.24 4.46 -1.87
N LEU A 100 -6.27 4.65 -0.96
CA LEU A 100 -5.27 5.72 -1.10
C LEU A 100 -4.39 5.53 -2.33
N THR A 101 -4.09 4.29 -2.73
CA THR A 101 -3.34 4.02 -3.96
C THR A 101 -4.17 4.37 -5.20
N LEU A 102 -5.45 3.99 -5.25
CA LEU A 102 -6.35 4.24 -6.39
C LEU A 102 -6.71 5.71 -6.59
N PHE A 103 -6.94 6.46 -5.51
CA PHE A 103 -7.41 7.84 -5.62
C PHE A 103 -6.24 8.83 -5.58
N PRO A 104 -5.72 9.25 -4.41
CA PRO A 104 -4.76 10.32 -4.38
C PRO A 104 -3.44 9.96 -5.09
N SER A 105 -2.87 8.77 -4.89
CA SER A 105 -1.58 8.44 -5.52
C SER A 105 -1.69 8.22 -7.03
N THR A 106 -2.71 7.50 -7.52
CA THR A 106 -2.87 7.29 -8.97
C THR A 106 -3.22 8.58 -9.70
N LEU A 107 -4.18 9.36 -9.19
CA LEU A 107 -4.58 10.62 -9.83
C LEU A 107 -3.41 11.60 -9.88
N SER A 108 -2.69 11.77 -8.77
CA SER A 108 -1.50 12.62 -8.72
C SER A 108 -0.40 12.10 -9.66
N SER A 109 -0.15 10.79 -9.66
CA SER A 109 0.92 10.19 -10.45
C SER A 109 0.65 10.29 -11.96
N LEU A 110 -0.58 10.02 -12.40
CA LEU A 110 -0.98 10.19 -13.80
C LEU A 110 -0.96 11.65 -14.22
N TYR A 111 -1.41 12.57 -13.37
CA TYR A 111 -1.36 14.00 -13.65
C TYR A 111 0.08 14.47 -13.88
N LEU A 112 0.97 14.19 -12.93
CA LEU A 112 2.37 14.62 -12.99
C LEU A 112 3.13 13.97 -14.15
N LEU A 113 2.73 12.78 -14.59
CA LEU A 113 3.34 12.10 -15.74
C LEU A 113 2.81 12.64 -17.08
N LEU A 114 1.49 12.76 -17.23
CA LEU A 114 0.83 12.94 -18.52
C LEU A 114 0.33 14.37 -18.77
N ALA A 115 -0.11 15.10 -17.74
CA ALA A 115 -0.83 16.37 -17.90
C ALA A 115 -0.05 17.61 -17.42
N GLN A 116 0.96 17.43 -16.56
CA GLN A 116 1.79 18.55 -16.06
C GLN A 116 2.34 19.42 -17.21
N LYS A 117 2.26 20.74 -17.08
CA LYS A 117 2.89 21.68 -18.02
C LYS A 117 4.37 21.85 -17.70
N GLN A 118 5.18 22.14 -18.72
CA GLN A 118 6.63 22.39 -18.59
C GLN A 118 7.38 21.24 -17.90
N LYS A 119 7.20 20.01 -18.40
CA LYS A 119 7.89 18.83 -17.92
C LYS A 119 9.33 18.82 -18.45
N THR A 120 10.30 18.59 -17.58
CA THR A 120 11.66 18.25 -18.01
C THR A 120 11.84 16.74 -18.16
N PRO A 121 12.86 16.26 -18.90
CA PRO A 121 13.15 14.83 -18.97
C PRO A 121 13.36 14.19 -17.58
N ILE A 122 13.94 14.95 -16.65
CA ILE A 122 14.13 14.53 -15.25
C ILE A 122 12.77 14.39 -14.53
N ASP A 123 11.86 15.35 -14.73
CA ASP A 123 10.49 15.26 -14.20
C ASP A 123 9.79 13.97 -14.63
N THR A 124 9.92 13.61 -15.91
CA THR A 124 9.30 12.41 -16.48
C THR A 124 9.97 11.14 -16.00
N ALA A 125 11.31 11.07 -15.97
CA ALA A 125 12.03 9.87 -15.54
C ALA A 125 11.72 9.50 -14.07
N ILE A 126 11.75 10.48 -13.18
CA ILE A 126 11.45 10.29 -11.76
C ILE A 126 9.96 9.99 -11.57
N GLN A 127 9.07 10.65 -12.32
CA GLN A 127 7.65 10.35 -12.21
C GLN A 127 7.30 8.94 -12.70
N LEU A 128 7.93 8.48 -13.79
CA LEU A 128 7.66 7.17 -14.38
C LEU A 128 7.88 6.04 -13.38
N VAL A 129 8.98 6.07 -12.63
CA VAL A 129 9.28 5.05 -11.63
C VAL A 129 8.23 5.06 -10.50
N MET A 130 7.81 6.25 -10.02
CA MET A 130 6.70 6.36 -9.06
C MET A 130 5.41 5.77 -9.63
N THR A 131 5.09 6.06 -10.89
CA THR A 131 3.89 5.51 -11.55
C THR A 131 3.96 3.99 -11.65
N VAL A 132 5.12 3.40 -11.95
CA VAL A 132 5.29 1.94 -11.98
C VAL A 132 5.00 1.32 -10.60
N PHE A 133 5.53 1.90 -9.51
CA PHE A 133 5.21 1.44 -8.16
C PHE A 133 3.70 1.46 -7.90
N VAL A 134 3.05 2.60 -8.14
CA VAL A 134 1.61 2.76 -7.92
C VAL A 134 0.80 1.77 -8.75
N LEU A 135 1.12 1.55 -10.03
CA LEU A 135 0.41 0.60 -10.89
C LEU A 135 0.57 -0.84 -10.40
N LEU A 136 1.78 -1.24 -10.01
CA LEU A 136 1.99 -2.58 -9.44
C LEU A 136 1.21 -2.73 -8.13
N GLU A 137 1.19 -1.73 -7.26
CA GLU A 137 0.44 -1.78 -6.00
C GLU A 137 -1.08 -1.90 -6.25
N ILE A 138 -1.63 -1.22 -7.26
CA ILE A 138 -3.04 -1.37 -7.67
C ILE A 138 -3.35 -2.82 -8.05
N LEU A 139 -2.46 -3.48 -8.80
CA LEU A 139 -2.66 -4.84 -9.30
C LEU A 139 -2.52 -5.88 -8.19
N TYR A 140 -1.51 -5.77 -7.34
CA TYR A 140 -1.16 -6.82 -6.37
C TYR A 140 -1.86 -6.70 -5.03
N THR A 141 -2.35 -5.51 -4.66
CA THR A 141 -3.07 -5.32 -3.39
C THR A 141 -4.37 -6.12 -3.32
N PRO A 142 -5.27 -6.09 -4.33
CA PRO A 142 -6.50 -6.90 -4.30
C PRO A 142 -6.22 -8.39 -4.19
N VAL A 143 -5.18 -8.87 -4.88
CA VAL A 143 -4.76 -10.27 -4.83
C VAL A 143 -4.32 -10.66 -3.42
N ALA A 144 -3.49 -9.84 -2.77
CA ALA A 144 -3.05 -10.06 -1.40
C ALA A 144 -4.23 -10.02 -0.40
N THR A 145 -5.07 -8.99 -0.50
CA THR A 145 -6.25 -8.80 0.36
C THR A 145 -7.22 -9.97 0.24
N TRP A 146 -7.49 -10.43 -0.98
CA TRP A 146 -8.39 -11.56 -1.23
C TRP A 146 -7.84 -12.88 -0.67
N ARG A 147 -6.53 -13.11 -0.80
CA ARG A 147 -5.86 -14.26 -0.18
C ARG A 147 -5.99 -14.22 1.34
N MET A 148 -5.76 -13.06 1.97
CA MET A 148 -5.89 -12.88 3.41
C MET A 148 -7.32 -13.13 3.89
N LEU A 149 -8.32 -12.55 3.21
CA LEU A 149 -9.74 -12.77 3.51
C LEU A 149 -10.13 -14.25 3.48
N ARG A 150 -9.67 -14.99 2.47
CA ARG A 150 -9.94 -16.44 2.35
C ARG A 150 -9.33 -17.22 3.51
N LEU A 151 -8.09 -16.92 3.89
CA LEU A 151 -7.41 -17.61 4.97
C LEU A 151 -8.03 -17.31 6.33
N GLN A 152 -8.40 -16.05 6.60
CA GLN A 152 -9.11 -15.66 7.82
C GLN A 152 -10.47 -16.34 7.91
N ARG A 153 -11.21 -16.44 6.80
CA ARG A 153 -12.50 -17.15 6.74
C ARG A 153 -12.36 -18.63 7.09
N VAL A 154 -11.35 -19.31 6.53
CA VAL A 154 -11.09 -20.73 6.83
C VAL A 154 -10.73 -20.93 8.31
N GLN A 155 -9.90 -20.04 8.87
CA GLN A 155 -9.52 -20.09 10.29
C GLN A 155 -10.74 -19.90 11.20
N PHE A 156 -11.65 -19.00 10.83
CA PHE A 156 -12.89 -18.75 11.57
C PHE A 156 -13.79 -20.00 11.61
N TYR A 157 -14.09 -20.61 10.45
CA TYR A 157 -14.89 -21.84 10.41
C TYR A 157 -14.26 -23.01 11.18
N LEU A 158 -12.95 -23.18 11.07
CA LEU A 158 -12.20 -24.20 11.83
C LEU A 158 -12.21 -23.96 13.34
N HIS A 159 -12.40 -22.72 13.77
CA HIS A 159 -12.49 -22.38 15.18
C HIS A 159 -13.91 -22.62 15.70
N ASP A 160 -14.93 -22.24 14.95
CA ASP A 160 -16.33 -22.50 15.30
C ASP A 160 -16.65 -24.00 15.37
N LEU A 161 -16.12 -24.79 14.42
CA LEU A 161 -16.29 -26.25 14.42
C LEU A 161 -15.64 -26.90 15.65
N VAL A 162 -14.46 -26.45 16.07
CA VAL A 162 -13.80 -26.97 17.28
C VAL A 162 -14.60 -26.61 18.53
N ARG A 163 -15.10 -25.36 18.64
CA ARG A 163 -15.95 -24.95 19.76
C ARG A 163 -17.24 -25.76 19.84
N ALA A 164 -17.88 -26.05 18.71
CA ALA A 164 -19.09 -26.87 18.68
C ALA A 164 -18.83 -28.29 19.20
N LEU A 165 -17.70 -28.90 18.84
CA LEU A 165 -17.30 -30.23 19.35
C LEU A 165 -16.97 -30.23 20.84
N GLU A 166 -16.44 -29.12 21.37
CA GLU A 166 -16.16 -28.97 22.81
C GLU A 166 -17.42 -28.76 23.65
N GLY A 167 -18.43 -28.04 23.14
CA GLY A 167 -19.69 -27.77 23.85
C GLY A 167 -20.68 -28.94 23.92
N HIS A 168 -20.43 -30.03 23.18
CA HIS A 168 -21.21 -31.28 23.24
C HIS A 168 -20.65 -32.33 24.22
N ARG A 169 -19.69 -31.95 25.06
CA ARG A 169 -19.19 -32.74 26.20
C ARG A 169 -19.59 -32.10 27.52
#